data_AF-A0A090TP66-F1
#
_entry.id   AF-A0A090TP66-F1
#
_cell.length_a   1.000
_cell.length_b   1.000
_cell.length_c   1.000
_cell.angle_alpha   90.00
_cell.angle_beta   90.00
_cell.angle_gamma   90.00
#
_symmetry.space_group_name_H-M   'P 1'
#
loop_
_entity.id
_entity.type
_entity.pdbx_description
1 polymer ?
#
loop_
_entity_poly.entity_id
_entity_poly.type
_entity_poly.pdbx_seq_one_letter_code
_entity_poly.pdbx_strand_id
1 'polypeptide(L)'
;MTQPVEMAIRQSDALVLEAKLGGKIDFPNLVEHPVRDVLTNDELAKLNDIASETQLNIDMLKSLPSWQAALVLQQYVFTALNFHAEFGVEHQLSSWAQTHALPVKGLESLQFQIDLLADQPLGGKKMLLQTIEEWPYTENNIQCLIKSWSHGDITNLEAMLQIDSDNDDFYQRFLIDRNQKWVRSLVTSSEYQKGTFFIAVGALHLVGQGSVVALLKQQGFSIEQISRSESAGCSMKTHV
;
A
#
# COMPACT_ATOMS: atom_id res chain seq x y z
N MET A 1 1.59 18.84 -6.60
CA MET A 1 0.29 18.43 -7.20
C MET A 1 0.21 19.01 -8.60
N THR A 2 -0.25 18.26 -9.61
CA THR A 2 -0.40 18.80 -10.98
C THR A 2 -1.68 19.65 -11.07
N GLN A 3 -1.72 20.61 -12.00
CA GLN A 3 -2.89 21.48 -12.19
C GLN A 3 -4.21 20.71 -12.45
N PRO A 4 -4.24 19.63 -13.28
CA PRO A 4 -5.47 18.87 -13.50
C PRO A 4 -5.98 18.19 -12.23
N VAL A 5 -5.08 17.63 -11.42
CA VAL A 5 -5.44 16.97 -10.15
C VAL A 5 -5.98 17.99 -9.16
N GLU A 6 -5.31 19.13 -9.00
CA GLU A 6 -5.79 20.18 -8.11
C GLU A 6 -7.16 20.71 -8.53
N MET A 7 -7.39 20.91 -9.83
CA MET A 7 -8.68 21.35 -10.36
C MET A 7 -9.79 20.33 -10.09
N ALA A 8 -9.52 19.03 -10.30
CA ALA A 8 -10.47 17.97 -10.00
C ALA A 8 -10.84 17.90 -8.51
N ILE A 9 -9.85 18.04 -7.62
CA ILE A 9 -10.11 18.07 -6.17
C ILE A 9 -10.93 19.31 -5.80
N ARG A 10 -10.60 20.50 -6.33
CA ARG A 10 -11.35 21.75 -6.08
C ARG A 10 -12.82 21.69 -6.51
N GLN A 11 -13.12 20.91 -7.54
CA GLN A 11 -14.47 20.74 -8.08
C GLN A 11 -15.26 19.61 -7.38
N SER A 12 -14.66 18.91 -6.44
CA SER A 12 -15.29 17.82 -5.71
C SER A 12 -15.98 18.33 -4.44
N ASP A 13 -17.07 17.67 -4.05
CA ASP A 13 -17.81 17.93 -2.81
C ASP A 13 -17.08 17.37 -1.58
N ALA A 14 -16.26 16.32 -1.78
CA ALA A 14 -15.40 15.76 -0.75
C ALA A 14 -14.17 15.05 -1.35
N LEU A 15 -13.09 15.03 -0.57
CA LEU A 15 -11.94 14.16 -0.76
C LEU A 15 -12.19 12.84 -0.04
N VAL A 16 -12.07 11.74 -0.76
CA VAL A 16 -12.15 10.38 -0.21
C VAL A 16 -10.78 9.75 -0.35
N LEU A 17 -10.22 9.34 0.77
CA LEU A 17 -8.90 8.73 0.83
C LEU A 17 -9.00 7.25 1.14
N GLU A 18 -7.90 6.52 0.96
CA GLU A 18 -7.83 5.10 1.28
C GLU A 18 -8.17 4.87 2.75
N ALA A 19 -7.38 5.45 3.65
CA ALA A 19 -7.62 5.39 5.09
C ALA A 19 -7.78 6.80 5.64
N LYS A 20 -8.83 7.03 6.43
CA LYS A 20 -8.98 8.32 7.11
C LYS A 20 -7.84 8.51 8.12
N LEU A 21 -7.00 9.52 7.90
CA LEU A 21 -5.97 9.91 8.85
C LEU A 21 -6.58 10.51 10.13
N GLY A 22 -5.93 10.22 11.25
CA GLY A 22 -6.32 10.69 12.59
C GLY A 22 -7.16 9.69 13.38
N GLY A 23 -7.20 9.89 14.70
CA GLY A 23 -7.76 8.92 15.64
C GLY A 23 -6.68 8.19 16.42
N LYS A 24 -7.08 7.57 17.54
CA LYS A 24 -6.18 6.73 18.34
C LYS A 24 -5.97 5.41 17.60
N ILE A 25 -4.71 5.03 17.41
CA ILE A 25 -4.34 3.71 16.91
C ILE A 25 -3.97 2.84 18.10
N ASP A 26 -4.61 1.69 18.19
CA ASP A 26 -4.34 0.68 19.20
C ASP A 26 -3.49 -0.40 18.54
N PHE A 27 -2.19 -0.37 18.82
CA PHE A 27 -1.30 -1.45 18.43
C PHE A 27 -1.51 -2.65 19.36
N PRO A 28 -1.48 -3.90 18.84
CA PRO A 28 -1.57 -5.08 19.68
C PRO A 28 -0.49 -5.07 20.75
N ASN A 29 -0.89 -5.12 22.03
CA ASN A 29 0.02 -4.99 23.18
C ASN A 29 0.79 -6.28 23.49
N LEU A 30 0.38 -7.42 22.94
CA LEU A 30 1.05 -8.71 23.10
C LEU A 30 1.90 -8.98 21.86
N VAL A 31 3.21 -9.14 22.05
CA VAL A 31 4.09 -9.69 21.02
C VAL A 31 3.87 -11.21 21.00
N GLU A 32 2.78 -11.62 20.37
CA GLU A 32 2.62 -13.01 19.96
C GLU A 32 3.55 -13.26 18.78
N HIS A 33 4.25 -14.40 18.79
CA HIS A 33 5.11 -14.83 17.68
C HIS A 33 6.22 -13.83 17.29
N PRO A 34 7.12 -13.43 18.22
CA PRO A 34 8.26 -12.60 17.85
C PRO A 34 9.16 -13.30 16.85
N VAL A 35 9.86 -12.53 16.03
CA VAL A 35 10.78 -13.01 14.98
C VAL A 35 11.70 -14.14 15.47
N ARG A 36 12.29 -14.00 16.66
CA ARG A 36 13.19 -15.00 17.25
C ARG A 36 12.55 -16.38 17.49
N ASP A 37 11.24 -16.44 17.67
CA ASP A 37 10.50 -17.66 17.99
C ASP A 37 9.86 -18.30 16.75
N VAL A 38 9.75 -17.56 15.63
CA VAL A 38 9.09 -18.04 14.39
C VAL A 38 10.02 -18.28 13.22
N LEU A 39 11.15 -17.59 13.13
CA LEU A 39 12.13 -17.82 12.08
C LEU A 39 13.05 -19.01 12.40
N THR A 40 13.45 -19.75 11.39
CA THR A 40 14.51 -20.76 11.50
C THR A 40 15.88 -20.12 11.66
N ASN A 41 16.90 -20.91 12.03
CA ASN A 41 18.28 -20.39 12.13
C ASN A 41 18.78 -19.80 10.81
N ASP A 42 18.45 -20.43 9.68
CA ASP A 42 18.88 -19.95 8.34
C ASP A 42 18.14 -18.66 7.96
N GLU A 43 16.84 -18.56 8.27
CA GLU A 43 16.05 -17.33 8.06
C GLU A 43 16.57 -16.18 8.96
N LEU A 44 16.92 -16.48 10.21
CA LEU A 44 17.53 -15.51 11.14
C LEU A 44 18.92 -15.06 10.68
N ALA A 45 19.71 -15.94 10.07
CA ALA A 45 21.00 -15.59 9.51
C ALA A 45 20.85 -14.55 8.38
N LYS A 46 19.92 -14.77 7.44
CA LYS A 46 19.62 -13.80 6.38
C LYS A 46 19.16 -12.44 6.94
N LEU A 47 18.28 -12.46 7.95
CA LEU A 47 17.86 -11.21 8.62
C LEU A 47 19.05 -10.51 9.31
N ASN A 48 19.97 -11.28 9.90
CA ASN A 48 21.17 -10.74 10.55
C ASN A 48 22.15 -10.11 9.53
N ASP A 49 22.27 -10.69 8.34
CA ASP A 49 23.08 -10.12 7.26
C ASP A 49 22.52 -8.76 6.83
N ILE A 50 21.19 -8.67 6.62
CA ILE A 50 20.50 -7.41 6.31
C ILE A 50 20.67 -6.40 7.45
N ALA A 51 20.48 -6.82 8.71
CA ALA A 51 20.64 -5.94 9.86
C ALA A 51 22.08 -5.40 9.97
N SER A 52 23.08 -6.22 9.63
CA SER A 52 24.49 -5.81 9.63
C SER A 52 24.81 -4.84 8.49
N GLU A 53 24.29 -5.09 7.28
CA GLU A 53 24.41 -4.19 6.12
C GLU A 53 23.81 -2.81 6.42
N THR A 54 22.63 -2.80 7.06
CA THR A 54 21.84 -1.60 7.33
C THR A 54 22.16 -0.91 8.65
N GLN A 55 22.99 -1.52 9.49
CA GLN A 55 23.27 -1.11 10.88
C GLN A 55 22.03 -1.07 11.77
N LEU A 56 20.98 -1.84 11.43
CA LEU A 56 19.80 -1.99 12.27
C LEU A 56 20.11 -2.90 13.46
N ASN A 57 19.47 -2.62 14.61
CA ASN A 57 19.63 -3.44 15.81
C ASN A 57 18.92 -4.79 15.62
N ILE A 58 19.69 -5.86 15.44
CA ILE A 58 19.16 -7.21 15.25
C ILE A 58 18.36 -7.72 16.47
N ASP A 59 18.74 -7.36 17.69
CA ASP A 59 18.01 -7.77 18.90
C ASP A 59 16.65 -7.10 18.99
N MET A 60 16.57 -5.83 18.54
CA MET A 60 15.29 -5.15 18.36
C MET A 60 14.43 -5.89 17.35
N LEU A 61 14.94 -6.16 16.13
CA LEU A 61 14.19 -6.86 15.08
C LEU A 61 13.69 -8.24 15.56
N LYS A 62 14.53 -9.00 16.27
CA LYS A 62 14.21 -10.31 16.85
C LYS A 62 13.10 -10.26 17.90
N SER A 63 12.92 -9.13 18.56
CA SER A 63 11.91 -8.92 19.61
C SER A 63 10.54 -8.46 19.09
N LEU A 64 10.44 -8.08 17.80
CA LEU A 64 9.21 -7.63 17.18
C LEU A 64 8.40 -8.81 16.61
N PRO A 65 7.08 -8.69 16.43
CA PRO A 65 6.34 -9.51 15.47
C PRO A 65 6.94 -9.37 14.06
N SER A 66 6.86 -10.43 13.25
CA SER A 66 7.47 -10.45 11.91
C SER A 66 6.97 -9.34 10.98
N TRP A 67 5.68 -8.98 11.01
CA TRP A 67 5.13 -7.88 10.20
C TRP A 67 5.77 -6.52 10.57
N GLN A 68 6.04 -6.28 11.86
CA GLN A 68 6.68 -5.03 12.29
C GLN A 68 8.14 -5.00 11.86
N ALA A 69 8.86 -6.12 11.98
CA ALA A 69 10.23 -6.20 11.46
C ALA A 69 10.26 -5.95 9.95
N ALA A 70 9.30 -6.47 9.18
CA ALA A 70 9.19 -6.19 7.75
C ALA A 70 8.98 -4.70 7.46
N LEU A 71 8.11 -4.03 8.22
CA LEU A 71 7.90 -2.58 8.09
C LEU A 71 9.14 -1.76 8.46
N VAL A 72 9.93 -2.19 9.45
CA VAL A 72 11.20 -1.52 9.78
C VAL A 72 12.18 -1.62 8.62
N LEU A 73 12.29 -2.80 7.99
CA LEU A 73 13.12 -2.99 6.80
C LEU A 73 12.64 -2.13 5.62
N GLN A 74 11.33 -2.09 5.34
CA GLN A 74 10.76 -1.25 4.29
C GLN A 74 10.99 0.24 4.55
N GLN A 75 10.79 0.69 5.80
CA GLN A 75 11.04 2.07 6.19
C GLN A 75 12.51 2.46 6.02
N TYR A 76 13.44 1.55 6.31
CA TYR A 76 14.86 1.79 6.05
C TYR A 76 15.11 2.09 4.56
N VAL A 77 14.58 1.25 3.67
CA VAL A 77 14.77 1.43 2.21
C VAL A 77 14.16 2.76 1.75
N PHE A 78 12.97 3.11 2.22
CA PHE A 78 12.35 4.39 1.89
C PHE A 78 13.19 5.58 2.34
N THR A 79 13.72 5.55 3.56
CA THR A 79 14.60 6.62 4.06
C THR A 79 15.92 6.66 3.28
N ALA A 80 16.52 5.52 2.93
CA ALA A 80 17.72 5.45 2.10
C ALA A 80 17.49 6.06 0.71
N LEU A 81 16.28 5.92 0.16
CA LEU A 81 15.83 6.53 -1.09
C LEU A 81 15.35 8.00 -0.93
N ASN A 82 15.51 8.58 0.25
CA ASN A 82 15.09 9.95 0.59
C ASN A 82 13.57 10.19 0.44
N PHE A 83 12.77 9.14 0.64
CA PHE A 83 11.32 9.26 0.79
C PHE A 83 10.96 9.53 2.25
N HIS A 84 10.15 10.57 2.46
CA HIS A 84 9.70 10.99 3.79
C HIS A 84 8.18 10.99 3.84
N ALA A 85 7.62 10.49 4.95
CA ALA A 85 6.18 10.28 5.10
C ALA A 85 5.36 11.57 5.00
N GLU A 86 5.92 12.72 5.41
CA GLU A 86 5.29 14.02 5.29
C GLU A 86 5.05 14.45 3.83
N PHE A 87 5.81 13.91 2.87
CA PHE A 87 5.62 14.13 1.44
C PHE A 87 4.73 13.07 0.78
N GLY A 88 4.21 12.10 1.54
CA GLY A 88 3.29 11.09 1.05
C GLY A 88 1.98 11.68 0.54
N VAL A 89 1.40 11.04 -0.50
CA VAL A 89 0.18 11.52 -1.19
C VAL A 89 -0.98 11.74 -0.21
N GLU A 90 -1.21 10.78 0.68
CA GLU A 90 -2.28 10.81 1.70
C GLU A 90 -2.16 12.03 2.62
N HIS A 91 -0.95 12.31 3.11
CA HIS A 91 -0.67 13.47 3.98
C HIS A 91 -0.80 14.79 3.22
N GLN A 92 -0.29 14.87 1.99
CA GLN A 92 -0.35 16.06 1.15
C GLN A 92 -1.79 16.41 0.76
N LEU A 93 -2.60 15.42 0.37
CA LEU A 93 -4.02 15.61 0.03
C LEU A 93 -4.85 15.98 1.26
N SER A 94 -4.62 15.31 2.40
CA SER A 94 -5.29 15.64 3.66
C SER A 94 -4.99 17.08 4.10
N SER A 95 -3.73 17.49 4.09
CA SER A 95 -3.31 18.85 4.43
C SER A 95 -3.91 19.88 3.48
N TRP A 96 -3.87 19.60 2.17
CA TRP A 96 -4.50 20.46 1.17
C TRP A 96 -6.01 20.60 1.41
N ALA A 97 -6.73 19.51 1.67
CA ALA A 97 -8.17 19.55 1.91
C ALA A 97 -8.52 20.33 3.19
N GLN A 98 -7.73 20.18 4.26
CA GLN A 98 -7.90 20.94 5.49
C GLN A 98 -7.75 22.45 5.27
N THR A 99 -6.72 22.87 4.52
CA THR A 99 -6.49 24.30 4.21
C THR A 99 -7.59 24.91 3.34
N HIS A 100 -8.33 24.08 2.60
CA HIS A 100 -9.43 24.49 1.72
C HIS A 100 -10.83 24.20 2.29
N ALA A 101 -10.92 23.74 3.53
CA ALA A 101 -12.17 23.32 4.17
C ALA A 101 -12.97 22.27 3.35
N LEU A 102 -12.29 21.45 2.56
CA LEU A 102 -12.89 20.35 1.82
C LEU A 102 -13.11 19.15 2.76
N PRO A 103 -14.33 18.60 2.87
CA PRO A 103 -14.58 17.43 3.71
C PRO A 103 -13.69 16.24 3.31
N VAL A 104 -13.05 15.61 4.30
CA VAL A 104 -12.21 14.43 4.12
C VAL A 104 -12.89 13.18 4.69
N LYS A 105 -12.93 12.12 3.88
CA LYS A 105 -13.51 10.81 4.19
C LYS A 105 -12.45 9.73 3.96
N GLY A 106 -12.65 8.56 4.55
CA GLY A 106 -11.83 7.37 4.28
C GLY A 106 -12.71 6.22 3.82
N LEU A 107 -12.21 5.41 2.88
CA LEU A 107 -12.84 4.15 2.49
C LEU A 107 -12.73 3.10 3.60
N GLU A 108 -11.69 3.23 4.43
CA GLU A 108 -11.45 2.44 5.63
C GLU A 108 -10.77 3.28 6.72
N SER A 109 -10.45 2.63 7.84
CA SER A 109 -9.72 3.23 8.95
C SER A 109 -8.26 2.77 8.95
N LEU A 110 -7.37 3.59 9.49
CA LEU A 110 -5.99 3.18 9.70
C LEU A 110 -5.87 2.00 10.66
N GLN A 111 -6.75 1.91 11.68
CA GLN A 111 -6.80 0.76 12.58
C GLN A 111 -7.05 -0.55 11.82
N PHE A 112 -7.97 -0.55 10.84
CA PHE A 112 -8.25 -1.73 10.03
C PHE A 112 -7.00 -2.23 9.28
N GLN A 113 -6.15 -1.33 8.78
CA GLN A 113 -4.89 -1.72 8.13
C GLN A 113 -3.90 -2.34 9.13
N ILE A 114 -3.80 -1.77 10.35
CA ILE A 114 -2.99 -2.33 11.43
C ILE A 114 -3.49 -3.72 11.83
N ASP A 115 -4.80 -3.88 12.00
CA ASP A 115 -5.41 -5.16 12.33
C ASP A 115 -5.13 -6.20 11.24
N LEU A 116 -5.19 -5.80 9.96
CA LEU A 116 -4.91 -6.68 8.83
C LEU A 116 -3.45 -7.17 8.81
N LEU A 117 -2.49 -6.30 9.16
CA LEU A 117 -1.08 -6.66 9.32
C LEU A 117 -0.84 -7.55 10.54
N ALA A 118 -1.49 -7.24 11.66
CA ALA A 118 -1.32 -7.95 12.92
C ALA A 118 -1.96 -9.34 12.92
N ASP A 119 -3.08 -9.53 12.20
CA ASP A 119 -3.83 -10.78 12.10
C ASP A 119 -3.20 -11.80 11.11
N GLN A 120 -1.98 -11.54 10.63
CA GLN A 120 -1.29 -12.47 9.76
C GLN A 120 -0.81 -13.72 10.53
N PRO A 121 -0.85 -14.90 9.90
CA PRO A 121 -0.32 -16.13 10.50
C PRO A 121 1.13 -15.99 10.96
N LEU A 122 1.43 -16.57 12.13
CA LEU A 122 2.77 -16.57 12.72
C LEU A 122 3.36 -15.14 12.85
N GLY A 123 2.52 -14.17 13.22
CA GLY A 123 2.94 -12.78 13.41
C GLY A 123 3.37 -12.08 12.11
N GLY A 124 2.97 -12.59 10.94
CA GLY A 124 3.38 -12.06 9.64
C GLY A 124 4.70 -12.65 9.11
N LYS A 125 5.05 -13.88 9.51
CA LYS A 125 6.28 -14.55 9.08
C LYS A 125 6.46 -14.50 7.55
N LYS A 126 5.40 -14.81 6.79
CA LYS A 126 5.45 -14.84 5.32
C LYS A 126 5.85 -13.48 4.73
N MET A 127 5.28 -12.39 5.23
CA MET A 127 5.60 -11.02 4.80
C MET A 127 7.07 -10.68 5.07
N LEU A 128 7.60 -11.05 6.24
CA LEU A 128 9.01 -10.82 6.56
C LEU A 128 9.94 -11.66 5.68
N LEU A 129 9.62 -12.93 5.46
CA LEU A 129 10.43 -13.79 4.59
C LEU A 129 10.48 -13.26 3.16
N GLN A 130 9.34 -12.84 2.60
CA GLN A 130 9.30 -12.22 1.28
C GLN A 130 10.15 -10.94 1.25
N THR A 131 10.09 -10.10 2.29
CA THR A 131 10.92 -8.89 2.41
C THR A 131 12.41 -9.22 2.46
N ILE A 132 12.82 -10.27 3.17
CA ILE A 132 14.21 -10.72 3.27
C ILE A 132 14.69 -11.29 1.93
N GLU A 133 13.86 -12.10 1.28
CA GLU A 133 14.17 -12.70 -0.01
C GLU A 133 14.31 -11.63 -1.08
N GLU A 134 13.38 -10.68 -1.18
CA GLU A 134 13.42 -9.63 -2.20
C GLU A 134 14.37 -8.47 -1.87
N TRP A 135 15.05 -8.50 -0.72
CA TRP A 135 15.94 -7.43 -0.25
C TRP A 135 16.93 -6.94 -1.33
N PRO A 136 17.64 -7.81 -2.08
CA PRO A 136 18.60 -7.37 -3.10
C PRO A 136 17.99 -6.58 -4.27
N TYR A 137 16.67 -6.68 -4.44
CA TYR A 137 15.93 -6.08 -5.55
C TYR A 137 15.00 -4.94 -5.12
N THR A 138 14.81 -4.77 -3.82
CA THR A 138 13.79 -3.88 -3.25
C THR A 138 13.94 -2.44 -3.74
N GLU A 139 15.17 -1.89 -3.77
CA GLU A 139 15.41 -0.53 -4.28
C GLU A 139 14.98 -0.37 -5.74
N ASN A 140 15.43 -1.28 -6.62
CA ASN A 140 15.07 -1.28 -8.04
C ASN A 140 13.56 -1.39 -8.24
N ASN A 141 12.92 -2.27 -7.47
CA ASN A 141 11.50 -2.54 -7.60
C ASN A 141 10.65 -1.35 -7.13
N ILE A 142 11.02 -0.68 -6.04
CA ILE A 142 10.38 0.58 -5.61
C ILE A 142 10.54 1.67 -6.67
N GLN A 143 11.75 1.87 -7.19
CA GLN A 143 11.98 2.87 -8.24
C GLN A 143 11.17 2.56 -9.51
N CYS A 144 11.09 1.28 -9.91
CA CYS A 144 10.31 0.87 -11.06
C CYS A 144 8.80 1.04 -10.83
N LEU A 145 8.29 0.74 -9.63
CA LEU A 145 6.89 0.98 -9.25
C LEU A 145 6.54 2.47 -9.37
N ILE A 146 7.37 3.35 -8.80
CA ILE A 146 7.16 4.81 -8.86
C ILE A 146 7.19 5.31 -10.30
N LYS A 147 8.17 4.84 -11.10
CA LYS A 147 8.29 5.22 -12.51
C LYS A 147 7.08 4.74 -13.31
N SER A 148 6.60 3.52 -13.05
CA SER A 148 5.43 2.94 -13.71
C SER A 148 4.16 3.70 -13.37
N TRP A 149 3.98 4.04 -12.10
CA TRP A 149 2.88 4.89 -11.66
C TRP A 149 2.92 6.28 -12.30
N SER A 150 4.09 6.93 -12.37
CA SER A 150 4.20 8.28 -12.93
C SER A 150 3.94 8.35 -14.44
N HIS A 151 4.20 7.26 -15.17
CA HIS A 151 3.92 7.14 -16.61
C HIS A 151 2.54 6.54 -16.90
N GLY A 152 1.78 6.15 -15.87
CA GLY A 152 0.53 5.42 -16.02
C GLY A 152 0.72 4.11 -16.77
N ASP A 153 1.86 3.42 -16.62
CA ASP A 153 2.18 2.16 -17.29
C ASP A 153 1.33 1.01 -16.72
N ILE A 154 0.07 0.93 -17.17
CA ILE A 154 -0.89 -0.06 -16.67
C ILE A 154 -0.35 -1.48 -16.87
N THR A 155 0.29 -1.76 -18.02
CA THR A 155 0.83 -3.08 -18.33
C THR A 155 1.88 -3.50 -17.29
N ASN A 156 2.82 -2.61 -16.96
CA ASN A 156 3.87 -2.94 -16.00
C ASN A 156 3.33 -3.02 -14.56
N LEU A 157 2.38 -2.15 -14.20
CA LEU A 157 1.72 -2.22 -12.90
C LEU A 157 0.90 -3.51 -12.73
N GLU A 158 0.23 -3.99 -13.79
CA GLU A 158 -0.46 -5.28 -13.77
C GLU A 158 0.50 -6.46 -13.66
N ALA A 159 1.64 -6.41 -14.35
CA ALA A 159 2.67 -7.44 -14.24
C ALA A 159 3.24 -7.53 -12.81
N MET A 160 3.42 -6.39 -12.13
CA MET A 160 3.82 -6.35 -10.71
C MET A 160 2.82 -7.11 -9.83
N LEU A 161 1.51 -6.91 -10.05
CA LEU A 161 0.48 -7.65 -9.29
C LEU A 161 0.53 -9.16 -9.54
N GLN A 162 0.87 -9.59 -10.74
CA GLN A 162 0.93 -11.01 -11.08
C GLN A 162 2.05 -11.73 -10.33
N ILE A 163 3.20 -11.07 -10.18
CA ILE A 163 4.35 -11.58 -9.41
C ILE A 163 3.94 -11.81 -7.94
N ASP A 164 3.13 -10.92 -7.38
CA ASP A 164 2.64 -11.04 -6.00
C ASP A 164 1.43 -11.98 -5.85
N SER A 165 0.67 -12.24 -6.92
CA SER A 165 -0.56 -13.05 -6.89
C SER A 165 -0.33 -14.55 -6.73
N ASP A 166 0.88 -15.04 -6.96
CA ASP A 166 1.26 -16.43 -6.65
C ASP A 166 1.30 -16.69 -5.12
N ASN A 167 1.12 -15.64 -4.30
CA ASN A 167 0.93 -15.69 -2.85
C ASN A 167 -0.56 -15.48 -2.46
N ASP A 168 -1.34 -16.56 -2.58
CA ASP A 168 -2.81 -16.60 -2.60
C ASP A 168 -3.57 -15.81 -1.49
N ASP A 169 -3.10 -15.79 -0.22
CA ASP A 169 -3.85 -15.14 0.88
C ASP A 169 -3.53 -13.64 1.07
N PHE A 170 -2.27 -13.23 0.91
CA PHE A 170 -1.88 -11.83 1.17
C PHE A 170 -2.48 -10.90 0.11
N TYR A 171 -2.32 -11.24 -1.17
CA TYR A 171 -2.88 -10.48 -2.28
C TYR A 171 -4.41 -10.35 -2.16
N GLN A 172 -5.09 -11.47 -1.87
CA GLN A 172 -6.54 -11.49 -1.71
C GLN A 172 -7.00 -10.56 -0.59
N ARG A 173 -6.41 -10.67 0.60
CA ARG A 173 -6.82 -9.89 1.78
C ARG A 173 -6.43 -8.41 1.70
N PHE A 174 -5.22 -8.10 1.19
CA PHE A 174 -4.67 -6.74 1.18
C PHE A 174 -5.07 -5.92 -0.05
N LEU A 175 -5.59 -6.55 -1.12
CA LEU A 175 -6.07 -5.83 -2.29
C LEU A 175 -7.52 -6.17 -2.63
N ILE A 176 -7.80 -7.43 -2.97
CA ILE A 176 -9.09 -7.80 -3.58
C ILE A 176 -10.26 -7.61 -2.61
N ASP A 177 -10.16 -8.11 -1.38
CA ASP A 177 -11.23 -7.99 -0.38
C ASP A 177 -11.48 -6.53 0.00
N ARG A 178 -10.41 -5.72 0.08
CA ARG A 178 -10.48 -4.28 0.32
C ARG A 178 -11.19 -3.56 -0.83
N ASN A 179 -10.80 -3.83 -2.07
CA ASN A 179 -11.45 -3.28 -3.26
C ASN A 179 -12.95 -3.61 -3.30
N GLN A 180 -13.31 -4.87 -3.03
CA GLN A 180 -14.71 -5.29 -2.99
C GLN A 180 -15.51 -4.57 -1.90
N LYS A 181 -14.92 -4.44 -0.69
CA LYS A 181 -15.54 -3.72 0.43
C LYS A 181 -15.75 -2.23 0.09
N TRP A 182 -14.74 -1.59 -0.48
CA TRP A 182 -14.82 -0.18 -0.88
C TRP A 182 -15.86 0.03 -1.97
N VAL A 183 -15.85 -0.76 -3.04
CA VAL A 183 -16.83 -0.63 -4.13
C VAL A 183 -18.24 -0.91 -3.63
N ARG A 184 -18.45 -1.90 -2.77
CA ARG A 184 -19.75 -2.12 -2.13
C ARG A 184 -20.21 -0.88 -1.37
N SER A 185 -19.33 -0.25 -0.59
CA SER A 185 -19.63 0.98 0.14
C SER A 185 -19.99 2.12 -0.82
N LEU A 186 -19.17 2.36 -1.84
CA LEU A 186 -19.38 3.41 -2.85
C LEU A 186 -20.70 3.25 -3.60
N VAL A 187 -21.13 2.01 -3.87
CA VAL A 187 -22.35 1.73 -4.63
C VAL A 187 -23.61 1.72 -3.77
N THR A 188 -23.52 1.33 -2.50
CA THR A 188 -24.72 1.09 -1.66
C THR A 188 -24.95 2.14 -0.60
N SER A 189 -23.91 2.86 -0.15
CA SER A 189 -24.08 3.90 0.85
C SER A 189 -24.77 5.12 0.24
N SER A 190 -25.77 5.66 0.95
CA SER A 190 -26.44 6.91 0.57
C SER A 190 -25.48 8.11 0.50
N GLU A 191 -24.33 8.01 1.17
CA GLU A 191 -23.29 9.03 1.22
C GLU A 191 -22.66 9.33 -0.14
N TYR A 192 -22.60 8.34 -1.04
CA TYR A 192 -21.94 8.45 -2.34
C TYR A 192 -22.92 8.48 -3.53
N GLN A 193 -24.23 8.50 -3.28
CA GLN A 193 -25.25 8.48 -4.34
C GLN A 193 -25.42 9.82 -5.06
N LYS A 194 -24.89 10.91 -4.50
CA LYS A 194 -24.99 12.26 -5.05
C LYS A 194 -23.71 13.04 -4.78
N GLY A 195 -23.35 13.90 -5.72
CA GLY A 195 -22.16 14.74 -5.66
C GLY A 195 -21.00 14.19 -6.48
N THR A 196 -19.92 14.94 -6.46
CA THR A 196 -18.65 14.63 -7.12
C THR A 196 -17.61 14.35 -6.05
N PHE A 197 -16.95 13.19 -6.12
CA PHE A 197 -15.95 12.78 -5.14
C PHE A 197 -14.59 12.63 -5.81
N PHE A 198 -13.56 13.22 -5.23
CA PHE A 198 -12.20 12.90 -5.59
C PHE A 198 -11.73 11.73 -4.72
N ILE A 199 -11.52 10.56 -5.32
CA ILE A 199 -11.09 9.36 -4.62
C ILE A 199 -9.61 9.12 -4.91
N ALA A 200 -8.77 9.08 -3.87
CA ALA A 200 -7.35 8.76 -3.96
C ALA A 200 -7.05 7.46 -3.19
N VAL A 201 -6.49 6.48 -3.89
CA VAL A 201 -6.09 5.16 -3.36
C VAL A 201 -4.75 4.75 -3.96
N GLY A 202 -4.10 3.74 -3.36
CA GLY A 202 -2.84 3.20 -3.89
C GLY A 202 -2.94 2.72 -5.35
N ALA A 203 -1.84 2.86 -6.10
CA ALA A 203 -1.75 2.53 -7.52
C ALA A 203 -2.26 1.11 -7.85
N LEU A 204 -1.88 0.16 -7.02
CA LEU A 204 -2.20 -1.26 -7.17
C LEU A 204 -3.70 -1.56 -6.98
N HIS A 205 -4.48 -0.66 -6.40
CA HIS A 205 -5.94 -0.79 -6.31
C HIS A 205 -6.67 -0.44 -7.61
N LEU A 206 -5.97 0.13 -8.60
CA LEU A 206 -6.57 0.71 -9.80
C LEU A 206 -6.35 -0.11 -11.08
N VAL A 207 -5.51 -1.13 -11.04
CA VAL A 207 -5.10 -1.91 -12.23
C VAL A 207 -5.38 -3.40 -12.03
N GLY A 208 -5.58 -4.14 -13.13
CA GLY A 208 -5.81 -5.58 -13.09
C GLY A 208 -7.25 -5.99 -12.76
N GLN A 209 -7.45 -7.32 -12.72
CA GLN A 209 -8.73 -7.92 -12.34
C GLN A 209 -9.01 -7.68 -10.85
N GLY A 210 -10.26 -7.39 -10.52
CA GLY A 210 -10.65 -7.08 -9.13
C GLY A 210 -10.19 -5.70 -8.63
N SER A 211 -9.62 -4.85 -9.50
CA SER A 211 -9.37 -3.44 -9.21
C SER A 211 -10.66 -2.67 -8.94
N VAL A 212 -10.56 -1.56 -8.22
CA VAL A 212 -11.69 -0.65 -7.96
C VAL A 212 -12.35 -0.21 -9.27
N VAL A 213 -11.55 0.12 -10.29
CA VAL A 213 -12.02 0.53 -11.61
C VAL A 213 -12.77 -0.59 -12.32
N ALA A 214 -12.22 -1.81 -12.32
CA ALA A 214 -12.86 -2.97 -12.94
C ALA A 214 -14.19 -3.33 -12.25
N LEU A 215 -14.21 -3.30 -10.92
CA LEU A 215 -15.40 -3.59 -10.12
C LEU A 215 -16.48 -2.51 -10.29
N LEU A 216 -16.13 -1.22 -10.33
CA LEU A 216 -17.11 -0.15 -10.61
C LEU A 216 -17.71 -0.28 -12.01
N LYS A 217 -16.91 -0.64 -13.01
CA LYS A 217 -17.42 -0.90 -14.36
C LYS A 217 -18.44 -2.04 -14.38
N GLN A 218 -18.22 -3.11 -13.60
CA GLN A 218 -19.19 -4.21 -13.44
C GLN A 218 -20.49 -3.76 -12.77
N GLN A 219 -20.44 -2.74 -11.92
CA GLN A 219 -21.62 -2.12 -11.29
C GLN A 219 -22.34 -1.12 -12.22
N GLY A 220 -21.91 -0.98 -13.48
CA GLY A 220 -22.57 -0.16 -14.49
C GLY A 220 -22.06 1.28 -14.58
N PHE A 221 -20.94 1.61 -13.93
CA PHE A 221 -20.33 2.94 -14.03
C PHE A 221 -19.66 3.15 -15.39
N SER A 222 -19.83 4.35 -15.94
CA SER A 222 -19.02 4.83 -17.07
C SER A 222 -17.63 5.20 -16.58
N ILE A 223 -16.61 4.62 -17.20
CA ILE A 223 -15.21 4.84 -16.85
C ILE A 223 -14.49 5.50 -18.02
N GLU A 224 -13.82 6.62 -17.75
CA GLU A 224 -12.97 7.34 -18.70
C GLU A 224 -11.60 7.55 -18.08
N GLN A 225 -10.56 7.09 -18.78
CA GLN A 225 -9.17 7.38 -18.40
C GLN A 225 -8.76 8.73 -19.00
N ILE A 226 -8.41 9.67 -18.12
CA ILE A 226 -7.97 11.03 -18.50
C ILE A 226 -6.46 11.15 -18.74
N SER A 227 -5.68 10.18 -18.26
CA SER A 227 -4.23 10.09 -18.51
C SER A 227 -3.91 9.23 -19.73
N ARG A 228 -2.65 9.27 -20.18
CA ARG A 228 -2.12 8.31 -21.15
C ARG A 228 -1.32 7.24 -20.42
N SER A 229 -1.39 6.01 -20.92
CA SER A 229 -0.50 4.93 -20.51
C SER A 229 0.74 4.98 -21.40
N GLU A 230 1.91 5.15 -20.79
CA GLU A 230 3.19 5.13 -21.48
C GLU A 230 4.11 4.11 -20.83
N SER A 231 4.97 3.45 -21.61
CA SER A 231 5.90 2.48 -21.04
C SER A 231 6.93 3.19 -20.15
N ALA A 232 7.09 2.67 -18.93
CA ALA A 232 8.06 3.17 -17.98
C ALA A 232 9.51 2.81 -18.35
N GLY A 233 9.73 1.83 -19.24
CA GLY A 233 11.07 1.38 -19.60
C GLY A 233 11.90 0.90 -18.40
N CYS A 234 11.25 0.20 -17.46
CA CYS A 234 11.87 -0.51 -16.34
C CYS A 234 11.22 -1.89 -16.19
N SER A 235 11.83 -2.77 -15.40
CA SER A 235 11.28 -4.09 -15.09
C SER A 235 11.53 -4.42 -13.62
N MET A 236 10.58 -5.15 -13.02
CA MET A 236 10.78 -5.77 -11.72
C MET A 236 11.89 -6.81 -11.80
N LYS A 237 12.72 -6.85 -10.78
CA LYS A 237 13.68 -7.92 -10.57
C LYS A 237 13.08 -8.90 -9.57
N THR A 238 13.19 -10.17 -9.88
CA THR A 238 12.74 -11.27 -9.02
C THR A 238 13.89 -12.25 -8.81
N HIS A 239 13.84 -12.99 -7.71
CA HIS A 239 14.63 -14.21 -7.56
C HIS A 239 14.02 -15.27 -8.49
N VAL A 240 14.44 -15.29 -9.77
CA VAL A 240 14.20 -16.44 -10.66
C VAL A 240 15.14 -17.57 -10.28
#